data_AF-A0AAD4BEL1-F1
#
_entry.id   AF-A0AAD4BEL1-F1
#
_cell.length_a   1.000
_cell.length_b   1.000
_cell.length_c   1.000
_cell.angle_alpha   90.00
_cell.angle_beta   90.00
_cell.angle_gamma   90.00
#
_symmetry.space_group_name_H-M   'P 1'
#
loop_
_entity.id
_entity.type
_entity.pdbx_description
1 polymer ?
#
loop_
_entity_poly.entity_id
_entity_poly.type
_entity_poly.pdbx_seq_one_letter_code
_entity_poly.pdbx_strand_id
1 'polypeptide(L)'
;VKAQFSRRHTHNEQTVVCPCGIILAHATFFGTEAVSNDFTRKVFSVPGTQKPEHCIYHTACDAKQQVKARIEKWWKGIGMCVDIWHLLNKHKMTHDFCQRYCNPSDYPELMNEDGTGWWFNMSITEQINVWLGSYHSICREMLLVKYNFFLDEMVCLHNIVTIASLNS
;
A
#
# COMPACT_ATOMS: atom_id res chain seq x y z
N VAL A 1 -25.27 3.09 31.61
CA VAL A 1 -25.18 2.50 30.25
C VAL A 1 -25.34 3.62 29.24
N LYS A 2 -24.27 4.04 28.55
CA LYS A 2 -24.38 5.04 27.46
C LYS A 2 -24.80 4.29 26.20
N ALA A 3 -25.99 4.60 25.67
CA ALA A 3 -26.43 4.07 24.38
C ALA A 3 -25.54 4.66 23.27
N GLN A 4 -24.90 3.77 22.51
CA GLN A 4 -24.00 4.12 21.42
C GLN A 4 -24.78 3.97 20.11
N PHE A 5 -25.20 5.09 19.51
CA PHE A 5 -26.02 5.12 18.28
C PHE A 5 -25.19 5.25 16.99
N SER A 6 -23.88 5.00 17.03
CA SER A 6 -23.04 4.97 15.84
C SER A 6 -22.45 3.57 15.63
N ARG A 7 -22.63 3.04 14.42
CA ARG A 7 -21.93 1.84 13.96
C ARG A 7 -20.43 2.16 13.94
N ARG A 8 -19.62 1.49 14.76
CA ARG A 8 -18.15 1.55 14.66
C ARG A 8 -17.73 0.81 13.41
N HIS A 9 -17.44 1.57 12.35
CA HIS A 9 -16.99 1.04 11.07
C HIS A 9 -15.72 1.77 10.66
N THR A 10 -14.63 1.59 11.41
CA THR A 10 -13.30 1.91 10.88
C THR A 10 -12.93 0.78 9.92
N HIS A 11 -13.09 1.06 8.63
CA HIS A 11 -12.60 0.24 7.53
C HIS A 11 -11.18 0.70 7.21
N ASN A 12 -10.23 -0.23 7.24
CA ASN A 12 -8.89 0.02 6.72
C ASN A 12 -8.81 -0.64 5.35
N GLU A 13 -8.84 0.18 4.30
CA GLU A 13 -8.68 -0.30 2.94
C GLU A 13 -7.19 -0.38 2.63
N GLN A 14 -6.71 -1.55 2.25
CA GLN A 14 -5.33 -1.74 1.80
C GLN A 14 -5.31 -2.03 0.31
N THR A 15 -4.43 -1.36 -0.41
CA THR A 15 -4.24 -1.55 -1.85
C THR A 15 -2.83 -2.07 -2.16
N VAL A 16 -2.72 -2.86 -3.21
CA VAL A 16 -1.45 -3.19 -3.87
C VAL A 16 -1.46 -2.46 -5.20
N VAL A 17 -0.53 -1.53 -5.38
CA VAL A 17 -0.48 -0.64 -6.54
C VAL A 17 0.86 -0.79 -7.24
N CYS A 18 0.84 -0.95 -8.55
CA CYS A 18 2.03 -0.90 -9.38
C CYS A 18 2.61 0.53 -9.41
N PRO A 19 3.92 0.70 -9.68
CA PRO A 19 4.52 2.02 -9.80
C PRO A 19 3.89 2.92 -10.88
N CYS A 20 3.24 2.32 -11.88
CA CYS A 20 2.48 3.03 -12.93
C CYS A 20 1.06 3.46 -12.52
N GLY A 21 0.64 3.21 -11.28
CA GLY A 21 -0.69 3.59 -10.76
C GLY A 21 -1.78 2.54 -10.92
N ILE A 22 -1.51 1.43 -11.61
CA ILE A 22 -2.46 0.32 -11.73
C ILE A 22 -2.64 -0.35 -10.37
N ILE A 23 -3.89 -0.45 -9.91
CA ILE A 23 -4.26 -1.13 -8.67
C ILE A 23 -4.42 -2.62 -8.99
N LEU A 24 -3.55 -3.47 -8.44
CA LEU A 24 -3.59 -4.93 -8.66
C LEU A 24 -4.62 -5.63 -7.78
N ALA A 25 -4.77 -5.16 -6.55
CA ALA A 25 -5.67 -5.74 -5.58
C ALA A 25 -6.00 -4.71 -4.50
N HIS A 26 -7.16 -4.88 -3.87
CA HIS A 26 -7.50 -4.20 -2.63
C HIS A 26 -8.19 -5.16 -1.66
N ALA A 27 -8.22 -4.78 -0.39
CA ALA A 27 -8.91 -5.53 0.65
C ALA A 27 -9.32 -4.62 1.81
N THR A 28 -10.57 -4.79 2.23
CA THR A 28 -11.12 -4.11 3.40
C THR A 28 -10.87 -4.89 4.67
N PHE A 29 -10.16 -4.28 5.62
CA PHE A 29 -9.92 -4.83 6.94
C PHE A 29 -10.84 -4.17 7.98
N PHE A 30 -11.57 -4.99 8.74
CA PHE A 30 -12.52 -4.54 9.76
C PHE A 30 -11.85 -4.58 11.14
N GLY A 31 -11.80 -3.44 11.83
CA GLY A 31 -11.31 -3.35 13.20
C GLY A 31 -9.78 -3.42 13.35
N THR A 32 -9.02 -3.26 12.26
CA THR A 32 -7.55 -3.22 12.29
C THR A 32 -7.01 -2.08 11.44
N GLU A 33 -6.23 -1.16 12.02
CA GLU A 33 -5.57 -0.06 11.30
C GLU A 33 -4.13 -0.44 10.86
N ALA A 34 -3.66 -1.64 11.24
CA ALA A 34 -2.28 -2.06 11.00
C ALA A 34 -2.04 -2.54 9.56
N VAL A 35 -0.80 -2.35 9.08
CA VAL A 35 -0.30 -2.91 7.81
C VAL A 35 -0.37 -4.44 7.82
N SER A 36 -0.84 -5.03 6.72
CA SER A 36 -0.98 -6.48 6.57
C SER A 36 -0.04 -7.04 5.50
N ASN A 37 1.08 -7.61 5.95
CA ASN A 37 1.96 -8.41 5.09
C ASN A 37 1.24 -9.63 4.50
N ASP A 38 0.30 -10.21 5.24
CA ASP A 38 -0.46 -11.38 4.81
C ASP A 38 -1.32 -11.08 3.56
N PHE A 39 -1.76 -9.83 3.38
CA PHE A 39 -2.48 -9.41 2.18
C PHE A 39 -1.58 -9.43 0.94
N THR A 40 -0.45 -8.71 1.00
CA THR A 40 0.53 -8.70 -0.10
C THR A 40 0.99 -10.11 -0.46
N ARG A 41 1.26 -10.96 0.53
CA ARG A 41 1.61 -12.36 0.30
C ARG A 41 0.53 -13.10 -0.48
N LYS A 42 -0.74 -12.96 -0.11
CA LYS A 42 -1.86 -13.62 -0.80
C LYS A 42 -1.97 -13.16 -2.25
N VAL A 43 -1.84 -11.86 -2.51
CA VAL A 43 -1.90 -11.27 -3.86
C VAL A 43 -0.83 -11.86 -4.79
N PHE A 44 0.37 -12.15 -4.27
CA PHE A 44 1.47 -12.70 -5.05
C PHE A 44 1.73 -14.20 -4.82
N SER A 45 0.76 -14.92 -4.26
CA SER A 45 0.79 -16.39 -4.12
C SER A 45 -0.20 -17.10 -5.03
N VAL A 46 -0.95 -16.35 -5.85
CA VAL A 46 -1.85 -16.92 -6.86
C VAL A 46 -1.07 -17.45 -8.06
N PRO A 47 -1.48 -18.58 -8.66
CA PRO A 47 -0.79 -19.14 -9.83
C PRO A 47 -0.66 -18.13 -10.97
N GLY A 48 0.52 -18.06 -11.59
CA GLY A 48 0.81 -17.13 -12.67
C GLY A 48 1.23 -15.72 -12.24
N THR A 49 1.20 -15.41 -10.93
CA THR A 49 1.78 -14.15 -10.42
C THR A 49 3.26 -14.29 -10.13
N GLN A 50 4.00 -13.19 -10.33
CA GLN A 50 5.40 -13.10 -9.95
C GLN A 50 5.54 -12.41 -8.60
N LYS A 51 6.32 -13.03 -7.71
CA LYS A 51 6.67 -12.43 -6.43
C LYS A 51 7.47 -11.14 -6.67
N PRO A 52 7.14 -10.02 -6.01
CA PRO A 52 7.86 -8.77 -6.20
C PRO A 52 9.27 -8.85 -5.63
N GLU A 53 10.20 -8.13 -6.26
CA GLU A 53 11.56 -7.92 -5.74
C GLU A 53 11.56 -6.82 -4.67
N HIS A 54 10.67 -5.83 -4.81
CA HIS A 54 10.52 -4.73 -3.85
C HIS A 54 9.06 -4.48 -3.48
N CYS A 55 8.82 -4.20 -2.20
CA CYS A 55 7.54 -3.70 -1.70
C CYS A 55 7.75 -2.36 -0.98
N ILE A 56 7.00 -1.34 -1.39
CA ILE A 56 7.04 -0.02 -0.78
C ILE A 56 5.79 0.15 0.07
N TYR A 57 5.96 0.57 1.31
CA TYR A 57 4.86 0.81 2.25
C TYR A 57 5.01 2.17 2.89
N HIS A 58 3.90 2.85 3.20
CA HIS A 58 3.93 3.99 4.11
C HIS A 58 4.57 3.60 5.45
N THR A 59 4.08 2.55 6.10
CA THR A 59 4.63 2.05 7.38
C THR A 59 5.51 0.81 7.18
N ALA A 60 6.48 0.90 6.27
CA ALA A 60 7.39 -0.22 5.98
C ALA A 60 8.19 -0.69 7.22
N CYS A 61 8.43 0.20 8.19
CA CYS A 61 9.05 -0.18 9.45
C CYS A 61 8.25 -1.24 10.20
N ASP A 62 6.94 -1.08 10.30
CA ASP A 62 6.05 -2.00 11.01
C ASP A 62 5.94 -3.30 10.22
N ALA A 63 5.78 -3.19 8.90
CA ALA A 63 5.75 -4.34 8.00
C ALA A 63 7.04 -5.17 8.12
N LYS A 64 8.22 -4.53 8.09
CA LYS A 64 9.52 -5.20 8.19
C LYS A 64 9.74 -5.80 9.57
N GLN A 65 9.32 -5.15 10.64
CA GLN A 65 9.38 -5.72 11.99
C GLN A 65 8.54 -6.98 12.11
N GLN A 66 7.30 -6.98 11.59
CA GLN A 66 6.45 -8.17 11.57
C GLN A 66 7.12 -9.33 10.82
N VAL A 67 7.69 -9.08 9.64
CA VAL A 67 8.41 -10.10 8.85
C VAL A 67 9.60 -10.66 9.62
N LYS A 68 10.40 -9.80 10.25
CA LYS A 68 11.57 -10.22 11.04
C LYS A 68 11.17 -11.01 12.29
N ALA A 69 10.11 -10.61 12.97
CA ALA A 69 9.61 -11.28 14.17
C ALA A 69 9.04 -12.68 13.86
N ARG A 70 8.40 -12.85 12.70
CA ARG A 70 7.79 -14.13 12.29
C ARG A 70 8.76 -15.06 11.53
N ILE A 71 9.97 -14.59 11.18
CA ILE A 71 10.99 -15.34 10.42
C ILE A 71 10.40 -15.95 9.14
N GLU A 72 9.57 -15.18 8.43
CA GLU A 72 8.83 -15.69 7.28
C GLU A 72 9.72 -15.82 6.04
N LYS A 73 9.99 -17.07 5.63
CA LYS A 73 10.81 -17.39 4.44
C LYS A 73 10.29 -16.78 3.15
N TRP A 74 8.97 -16.57 3.03
CA TRP A 74 8.36 -16.01 1.82
C TRP A 74 8.93 -14.63 1.48
N TRP A 75 9.27 -13.82 2.50
CA TRP A 75 9.83 -12.48 2.33
C TRP A 75 11.34 -12.45 2.06
N LYS A 76 12.01 -13.61 2.05
CA LYS A 76 13.44 -13.68 1.73
C LYS A 76 13.67 -13.14 0.33
N GLY A 77 14.62 -12.20 0.21
CA GLY A 77 14.96 -11.55 -1.05
C GLY A 77 14.02 -10.42 -1.49
N ILE A 78 12.98 -10.08 -0.70
CA ILE A 78 12.15 -8.90 -0.96
C ILE A 78 12.77 -7.69 -0.26
N GLY A 79 13.14 -6.67 -1.04
CA GLY A 79 13.44 -5.34 -0.56
C GLY A 79 12.18 -4.68 0.00
N MET A 80 12.26 -4.10 1.19
CA MET A 80 11.13 -3.37 1.78
C MET A 80 11.61 -2.01 2.21
N CYS A 81 11.03 -0.95 1.65
CA CYS A 81 11.37 0.42 1.96
C CYS A 81 10.12 1.26 2.21
N VAL A 82 10.32 2.38 2.92
CA VAL A 82 9.30 3.41 3.00
C VAL A 82 9.28 4.24 1.73
N ASP A 83 8.15 4.86 1.42
CA ASP A 83 8.15 5.91 0.40
C ASP A 83 8.92 7.15 0.90
N ILE A 84 9.43 7.93 -0.05
CA ILE A 84 10.29 9.09 0.23
C ILE A 84 9.52 10.15 1.01
N TRP A 85 8.24 10.36 0.70
CA TRP A 85 7.46 11.39 1.37
C TRP A 85 7.30 11.04 2.85
N HIS A 86 7.00 9.78 3.17
CA HIS A 86 6.91 9.28 4.52
C HIS A 86 8.28 9.30 5.24
N LEU A 87 9.37 8.98 4.54
CA LEU A 87 10.74 9.10 5.07
C LEU A 87 11.09 10.54 5.47
N LEU A 88 10.72 11.52 4.65
CA LEU A 88 11.08 12.93 4.84
C LEU A 88 10.13 13.67 5.80
N ASN A 89 8.84 13.33 5.80
CA ASN A 89 7.80 14.14 6.47
C ASN A 89 7.17 13.47 7.70
N LYS A 90 7.16 12.13 7.78
CA LYS A 90 6.42 11.39 8.82
C LYS A 90 7.35 10.69 9.80
N HIS A 91 8.34 9.95 9.29
CA HIS A 91 9.47 9.59 10.11
C HIS A 91 10.38 10.80 10.23
N LYS A 92 10.76 11.16 11.45
CA LYS A 92 11.97 11.95 11.59
C LYS A 92 13.12 11.09 11.07
N MET A 93 14.10 11.71 10.41
CA MET A 93 15.38 11.07 10.04
C MET A 93 16.08 10.37 11.22
N THR A 94 15.58 10.55 12.44
CA THR A 94 16.03 9.93 13.70
C THR A 94 15.37 8.59 14.02
N HIS A 95 14.47 8.05 13.18
CA HIS A 95 13.89 6.73 13.43
C HIS A 95 14.84 5.62 12.99
N ASP A 96 15.75 5.22 13.88
CA ASP A 96 16.88 4.32 13.61
C ASP A 96 16.51 3.03 12.87
N PHE A 97 15.40 2.37 13.26
CA PHE A 97 14.99 1.14 12.59
C PHE A 97 14.61 1.39 11.12
N CYS A 98 13.93 2.51 10.85
CA CYS A 98 13.48 2.83 9.49
C CYS A 98 14.69 3.20 8.63
N GLN A 99 15.59 4.04 9.14
CA GLN A 99 16.83 4.41 8.45
C GLN A 99 17.72 3.20 8.15
N ARG A 100 17.78 2.22 9.06
CA ARG A 100 18.66 1.05 8.92
C ARG A 100 18.12 -0.07 8.04
N TYR A 101 16.79 -0.21 7.96
CA TYR A 101 16.18 -1.40 7.35
C TYR A 101 15.12 -1.09 6.28
N CYS A 102 14.75 0.18 6.13
CA CYS A 102 13.64 0.60 5.27
C CYS A 102 13.98 1.85 4.45
N ASN A 103 15.24 2.28 4.41
CA ASN A 103 15.63 3.45 3.64
C ASN A 103 15.61 3.11 2.14
N PRO A 104 14.84 3.82 1.30
CA PRO A 104 14.82 3.59 -0.14
C PRO A 104 16.19 3.80 -0.81
N SER A 105 17.09 4.62 -0.22
CA SER A 105 18.45 4.81 -0.73
C SER A 105 19.36 3.59 -0.58
N ASP A 106 18.94 2.57 0.19
CA ASP A 106 19.66 1.28 0.29
C ASP A 106 19.44 0.39 -0.95
N TYR A 107 18.58 0.82 -1.89
CA TYR A 107 18.19 0.07 -3.09
C TYR A 107 18.56 0.88 -4.36
N PRO A 108 19.85 0.96 -4.72
CA PRO A 108 20.33 1.78 -5.83
C PRO A 108 19.71 1.39 -7.18
N GLU A 109 19.28 0.14 -7.36
CA GLU A 109 18.55 -0.35 -8.53
C GLU A 109 17.20 0.34 -8.76
N LEU A 110 16.64 1.00 -7.74
CA LEU A 110 15.40 1.78 -7.84
C LEU A 110 15.67 3.26 -8.20
N MET A 111 16.93 3.70 -8.10
CA MET A 111 17.34 5.07 -8.33
C MET A 111 17.66 5.32 -9.80
N ASN A 112 17.44 6.56 -10.25
CA ASN A 112 17.85 6.99 -11.59
C ASN A 112 19.38 7.06 -11.73
N GLU A 113 19.89 7.17 -12.96
CA GLU A 113 21.33 7.12 -13.25
C GLU A 113 22.14 8.23 -12.58
N ASP A 114 21.54 9.40 -12.37
CA ASP A 114 22.21 10.56 -11.75
C ASP A 114 22.14 10.56 -10.21
N GLY A 115 21.42 9.60 -9.61
CA GLY A 115 21.25 9.46 -8.16
C GLY A 115 20.44 10.59 -7.51
N THR A 116 19.77 11.42 -8.29
CA THR A 116 18.97 12.56 -7.78
C THR A 116 17.52 12.16 -7.49
N GLY A 117 17.08 10.98 -7.95
CA GLY A 117 15.70 10.54 -7.84
C GLY A 117 15.51 9.04 -8.06
N TRP A 118 14.27 8.67 -8.37
CA TRP A 118 13.84 7.28 -8.57
C TRP A 118 13.17 7.16 -9.93
N TRP A 119 13.26 5.97 -10.54
CA TRP A 119 12.68 5.71 -11.87
C TRP A 119 11.16 5.80 -11.92
N PHE A 120 10.50 5.73 -10.77
CA PHE A 120 9.06 5.66 -10.67
C PHE A 120 8.53 6.48 -9.49
N ASN A 121 7.23 6.74 -9.52
CA ASN A 121 6.55 7.54 -8.51
C ASN A 121 6.44 6.77 -7.19
N MET A 122 7.36 7.02 -6.27
CA MET A 122 7.35 6.44 -4.92
C MET A 122 6.14 6.86 -4.08
N SER A 123 5.41 7.92 -4.47
CA SER A 123 4.22 8.43 -3.77
C SER A 123 2.90 7.98 -4.41
N ILE A 124 2.93 7.04 -5.35
CA ILE A 124 1.72 6.58 -6.04
C ILE A 124 0.69 5.98 -5.08
N THR A 125 1.14 5.26 -4.04
CA THR A 125 0.25 4.68 -3.03
C THR A 125 -0.51 5.77 -2.26
N GLU A 126 0.14 6.89 -1.96
CA GLU A 126 -0.53 8.02 -1.28
C GLU A 126 -1.53 8.70 -2.21
N GLN A 127 -1.21 8.84 -3.50
CA GLN A 127 -2.15 9.37 -4.49
C GLN A 127 -3.39 8.48 -4.61
N ILE A 128 -3.23 7.16 -4.60
CA ILE A 128 -4.34 6.20 -4.58
C ILE A 128 -5.13 6.28 -3.27
N ASN A 129 -4.49 6.49 -2.11
CA ASN A 129 -5.20 6.70 -0.85
C ASN A 129 -6.06 7.97 -0.89
N VAL A 130 -5.55 9.06 -1.45
CA VAL A 130 -6.32 10.30 -1.65
C VAL A 130 -7.48 10.07 -2.59
N TRP A 131 -7.27 9.33 -3.70
CA TRP A 131 -8.32 8.97 -4.64
C TRP A 131 -9.42 8.13 -3.98
N LEU A 132 -9.06 7.08 -3.22
CA LEU A 132 -10.02 6.30 -2.43
C LEU A 132 -10.77 7.15 -1.41
N GLY A 133 -10.05 8.07 -0.75
CA GLY A 133 -10.62 9.00 0.23
C GLY A 133 -11.71 9.91 -0.33
N SER A 134 -11.70 10.17 -1.64
CA SER A 134 -12.75 10.94 -2.32
C SER A 134 -14.12 10.25 -2.27
N TYR A 135 -14.15 8.93 -2.09
CA TYR A 135 -15.39 8.15 -1.99
C TYR A 135 -15.89 7.95 -0.56
N HIS A 136 -15.19 8.46 0.46
CA HIS A 136 -15.59 8.26 1.86
C HIS A 136 -17.02 8.73 2.15
N SER A 137 -17.46 9.84 1.54
CA SER A 137 -18.80 10.40 1.77
C SER A 137 -19.91 9.48 1.24
N ILE A 138 -19.76 8.95 0.03
CA ILE A 138 -20.74 8.05 -0.60
C ILE A 138 -20.72 6.66 0.02
N CYS A 139 -19.54 6.20 0.46
CA CYS A 139 -19.37 4.88 1.06
C CYS A 139 -19.81 4.80 2.53
N ARG A 140 -19.96 5.94 3.21
CA ARG A 140 -20.14 6.03 4.67
C ARG A 140 -21.23 5.13 5.25
N GLU A 141 -22.35 4.99 4.54
CA GLU A 141 -23.52 4.22 5.00
C GLU A 141 -23.75 2.93 4.19
N MET A 142 -22.78 2.53 3.37
CA MET A 142 -22.88 1.29 2.60
C MET A 142 -22.71 0.08 3.52
N LEU A 143 -23.57 -0.93 3.31
CA LEU A 143 -23.33 -2.26 3.86
C LEU A 143 -22.11 -2.88 3.18
N LEU A 144 -21.44 -3.79 3.88
CA LEU A 144 -20.23 -4.49 3.42
C LEU A 144 -20.27 -4.91 1.94
N VAL A 145 -21.32 -5.63 1.54
CA VAL A 145 -21.44 -6.14 0.17
C VAL A 145 -21.49 -5.00 -0.85
N LYS A 146 -22.20 -3.91 -0.54
CA LYS A 146 -22.31 -2.74 -1.42
C LYS A 146 -21.01 -1.94 -1.44
N TYR A 147 -20.34 -1.82 -0.30
CA TYR A 147 -19.05 -1.14 -0.17
C TYR A 147 -17.99 -1.82 -1.06
N ASN A 148 -17.83 -3.15 -0.91
CA ASN A 148 -16.86 -3.91 -1.70
C ASN A 148 -17.20 -3.84 -3.19
N PHE A 149 -18.45 -4.13 -3.56
CA PHE A 149 -18.88 -4.06 -4.97
C PHE A 149 -18.63 -2.67 -5.59
N PHE A 150 -18.90 -1.60 -4.85
CA PHE A 150 -18.64 -0.25 -5.31
C PHE A 150 -17.15 -0.01 -5.53
N LEU A 151 -16.30 -0.37 -4.56
CA LEU A 151 -14.85 -0.20 -4.71
C LEU A 151 -14.27 -1.05 -5.82
N ASP A 152 -14.71 -2.30 -5.98
CA ASP A 152 -14.29 -3.20 -7.07
C ASP A 152 -14.53 -2.51 -8.44
N GLU A 153 -15.72 -1.91 -8.62
CA GLU A 153 -16.09 -1.19 -9.84
C GLU A 153 -15.25 0.08 -10.03
N MET A 154 -15.07 0.88 -8.97
CA MET A 154 -14.26 2.10 -9.04
C MET A 154 -12.80 1.79 -9.38
N VAL A 155 -12.23 0.72 -8.82
CA VAL A 155 -10.87 0.26 -9.11
C VAL A 155 -10.76 -0.20 -10.56
N CYS A 156 -11.76 -0.94 -11.07
CA CYS A 156 -11.82 -1.34 -12.47
C CYS A 156 -11.80 -0.12 -13.41
N LEU A 157 -12.67 0.86 -13.16
CA LEU A 157 -12.75 2.09 -13.94
C LEU A 157 -11.46 2.91 -13.87
N HIS A 158 -10.87 3.04 -12.68
CA HIS A 158 -9.58 3.71 -12.50
C HIS A 158 -8.51 3.07 -13.38
N ASN A 159 -8.37 1.74 -13.30
CA ASN A 159 -7.38 1.00 -14.08
C ASN A 159 -7.60 1.14 -15.59
N ILE A 160 -8.85 1.13 -16.07
CA ILE A 160 -9.14 1.36 -17.50
C ILE A 160 -8.60 2.73 -17.95
N VAL A 161 -8.87 3.77 -17.17
CA VAL A 161 -8.39 5.13 -17.47
C VAL A 161 -6.87 5.21 -17.39
N THR A 162 -6.25 4.61 -16.37
CA THR A 162 -4.79 4.58 -16.23
C THR A 162 -4.12 3.84 -17.39
N ILE A 163 -4.65 2.69 -17.82
CA ILE A 163 -4.13 1.97 -18.98
C ILE A 163 -4.24 2.82 -20.25
N ALA A 164 -5.36 3.51 -20.45
CA ALA A 164 -5.52 4.41 -21.58
C ALA A 164 -4.49 5.54 -21.59
N SER A 165 -4.15 6.11 -20.43
CA SER A 165 -3.13 7.17 -20.32
C SER A 165 -1.69 6.68 -20.43
N LEU A 166 -1.42 5.38 -20.20
CA LEU A 166 -0.08 4.81 -20.35
C LEU A 166 0.25 4.47 -21.81
N ASN A 167 -0.78 4.30 -22.65
CA ASN A 167 -0.64 3.98 -24.07
C ASN A 167 -0.74 5.21 -25.00
N SER A 168 -0.94 6.40 -24.44
CA SER A 168 -1.02 7.68 -25.15
C SER A 168 0.34 8.37 -25.19
#